data_AF-A0A0K0FPN3-F1
#
_entry.id   AF-A0A0K0FPN3-F1
#
_cell.length_a   1.000
_cell.length_b   1.000
_cell.length_c   1.000
_cell.angle_alpha   90.00
_cell.angle_beta   90.00
_cell.angle_gamma   90.00
#
_symmetry.space_group_name_H-M   'P 1'
#
loop_
_entity.id
_entity.type
_entity.pdbx_description
1 polymer ?
#
loop_
_entity_poly.entity_id
_entity_poly.type
_entity_poly.pdbx_seq_one_letter_code
_entity_poly.pdbx_strand_id
1 'polypeptide(L)'
;MEQTTSCCICGENICWGFLTDHLLKDHMIVANSKEQNLFCCDDNCNKRGIRFNYRMFKKHEEPDINKQQQIASTIDQEFYKFLHKHKHTNDFITDLYNLIETISLESDSTNLIGSIVYLEFNQEKKQNKNNVIALINESNKILEKNKIKEYGYRINIEEKLLQYLKKFKTNLPDNKLIKVVVYFDDINCNEVLSSHSSNGELTHCAIKVLSKTSHENSKLCHYLTFALEEKKYLKRDKYKQYVQTCLKILNSTTVNIGNSLYKISVFCVIGDHVMMQQIFEKKLCFGAKGRNQCRCCWINANEYKNYLKSSLVSKKLRSFHTIPNIPEFNHYLSDSFHDLSEGVRKYMLYAGVNIFLKVTKKDPIELRNSILSLASFYECENCVRSVLSSDFFTPKKKNIDINKKASYRLPVCQTRIVTRLFYEHIITFRNNADPILNDLKLLFFNLLSLMYVLEDNQKMNIIEIAYNTEKYVDNFFLSLYNVFDKSQFQMTLKFHFLFHYGDMIRKFGHPLNLTCKRFESANSRVKQNLLLSKNRLNIAYTAIQKISWSNYLACKSEELVPIMAVILLRQSWN
;
A
#
# COMPACT_ATOMS: atom_id res chain seq x y z
N MET A 1 -3.32 4.02 -79.98
CA MET A 1 -2.68 2.82 -80.55
C MET A 1 -2.01 2.07 -79.43
N GLU A 2 -1.99 0.74 -79.57
CA GLU A 2 -1.33 -0.38 -78.87
C GLU A 2 -0.47 -0.09 -77.59
N GLN A 3 -0.38 -0.96 -76.57
CA GLN A 3 0.14 -2.34 -76.57
C GLN A 3 1.58 -2.43 -77.18
N THR A 4 2.54 -3.27 -76.77
CA THR A 4 2.48 -4.63 -76.20
C THR A 4 3.67 -4.97 -75.27
N THR A 5 3.38 -5.81 -74.27
CA THR A 5 4.15 -6.92 -73.65
C THR A 5 5.61 -7.27 -74.00
N SER A 6 6.41 -7.54 -72.94
CA SER A 6 7.21 -8.78 -72.71
C SER A 6 7.58 -8.85 -71.20
N CYS A 7 7.67 -9.96 -70.44
CA CYS A 7 7.63 -11.43 -70.63
C CYS A 7 8.97 -12.17 -70.87
N CYS A 8 9.47 -12.87 -69.82
CA CYS A 8 10.27 -14.13 -69.77
C CYS A 8 10.80 -14.32 -68.30
N ILE A 9 10.60 -15.44 -67.57
CA ILE A 9 11.12 -16.83 -67.68
C ILE A 9 12.56 -16.96 -67.13
N CYS A 10 12.95 -17.90 -66.23
CA CYS A 10 12.25 -18.93 -65.42
C CYS A 10 13.13 -19.43 -64.22
N GLY A 11 12.63 -20.39 -63.41
CA GLY A 11 13.41 -21.14 -62.39
C GLY A 11 12.77 -21.17 -60.99
N GLU A 12 11.75 -21.95 -60.60
CA GLU A 12 11.24 -23.30 -60.92
C GLU A 12 11.48 -24.32 -59.78
N ASN A 13 10.45 -25.15 -59.51
CA ASN A 13 10.35 -26.34 -58.63
C ASN A 13 10.15 -26.12 -57.10
N ILE A 14 9.04 -26.48 -56.41
CA ILE A 14 8.06 -27.64 -56.38
C ILE A 14 8.43 -28.65 -55.27
N CYS A 15 7.56 -29.25 -54.44
CA CYS A 15 6.15 -29.06 -53.97
C CYS A 15 6.02 -29.84 -52.61
N TRP A 16 4.92 -30.04 -51.87
CA TRP A 16 3.48 -30.31 -52.07
C TRP A 16 2.69 -29.77 -50.84
N GLY A 17 1.37 -29.51 -50.80
CA GLY A 17 0.18 -30.19 -51.38
C GLY A 17 -0.56 -30.95 -50.25
N PHE A 18 -1.88 -31.13 -50.18
CA PHE A 18 -3.09 -30.77 -50.96
C PHE A 18 -4.32 -30.91 -49.99
N LEU A 19 -5.61 -30.68 -50.28
CA LEU A 19 -6.46 -30.33 -51.45
C LEU A 19 -7.78 -29.67 -50.92
N THR A 20 -8.77 -29.39 -51.78
CA THR A 20 -10.18 -29.09 -51.41
C THR A 20 -11.19 -29.92 -52.23
N ASP A 21 -12.45 -29.88 -51.82
CA ASP A 21 -13.68 -30.18 -52.58
C ASP A 21 -13.99 -31.61 -53.05
N HIS A 22 -15.20 -32.07 -52.73
CA HIS A 22 -15.92 -33.07 -53.54
C HIS A 22 -17.45 -32.93 -53.49
N LEU A 23 -18.03 -32.97 -54.70
CA LEU A 23 -19.39 -33.38 -55.08
C LEU A 23 -20.60 -32.45 -54.80
N LEU A 24 -21.18 -32.00 -55.92
CA LEU A 24 -22.58 -31.61 -56.12
C LEU A 24 -23.46 -32.84 -56.42
N LYS A 25 -24.80 -32.65 -56.35
CA LYS A 25 -25.95 -33.55 -56.65
C LYS A 25 -26.75 -33.95 -55.39
N ASP A 26 -28.09 -33.99 -55.37
CA ASP A 26 -29.09 -33.77 -56.45
C ASP A 26 -30.41 -33.15 -55.90
N HIS A 27 -31.30 -32.78 -56.84
CA HIS A 27 -32.73 -32.46 -56.71
C HIS A 27 -33.25 -31.11 -56.17
N MET A 28 -34.20 -30.56 -56.93
CA MET A 28 -35.07 -29.42 -56.62
C MET A 28 -36.29 -29.83 -55.78
N ILE A 29 -36.74 -28.96 -54.88
CA ILE A 29 -38.18 -28.73 -54.57
C ILE A 29 -38.42 -27.21 -54.56
N VAL A 30 -39.64 -26.78 -54.92
CA VAL A 30 -39.93 -25.41 -55.40
C VAL A 30 -40.85 -24.62 -54.46
N ALA A 31 -40.42 -23.38 -54.19
CA ALA A 31 -41.19 -22.17 -53.83
C ALA A 31 -41.83 -21.96 -52.43
N ASN A 32 -41.89 -20.66 -52.10
CA ASN A 32 -42.84 -19.96 -51.21
C ASN A 32 -42.82 -20.21 -49.69
N SER A 33 -42.27 -19.25 -48.94
CA SER A 33 -43.11 -18.09 -48.52
C SER A 33 -42.33 -16.91 -47.89
N LYS A 34 -42.58 -15.71 -48.44
CA LYS A 34 -42.40 -14.35 -47.86
C LYS A 34 -41.37 -14.16 -46.74
N GLU A 35 -40.17 -13.71 -47.11
CA GLU A 35 -39.40 -12.81 -46.23
C GLU A 35 -40.10 -11.44 -46.15
N GLN A 36 -40.24 -10.87 -44.95
CA GLN A 36 -40.62 -9.47 -44.76
C GLN A 36 -39.48 -8.73 -44.07
N ASN A 37 -38.74 -7.93 -44.84
CA ASN A 37 -37.71 -7.03 -44.31
C ASN A 37 -38.36 -5.82 -43.62
N LEU A 38 -38.60 -5.95 -42.32
CA LEU A 38 -38.97 -4.83 -41.45
C LEU A 38 -37.72 -4.00 -41.11
N PHE A 39 -37.55 -2.88 -41.82
CA PHE A 39 -36.54 -1.88 -41.47
C PHE A 39 -36.89 -1.23 -40.12
N CYS A 40 -35.92 -1.20 -39.20
CA CYS A 40 -36.04 -0.45 -37.95
C CYS A 40 -35.69 1.02 -38.20
N CYS A 41 -36.67 1.92 -37.99
CA CYS A 41 -36.50 3.36 -38.17
C CYS A 41 -35.88 4.06 -36.94
N ASP A 42 -34.66 3.66 -36.55
CA ASP A 42 -33.85 4.41 -35.56
C ASP A 42 -32.35 4.37 -35.94
N ASP A 43 -31.83 5.53 -36.38
CA ASP A 43 -30.45 5.70 -36.85
C ASP A 43 -29.37 5.42 -35.80
N ASN A 44 -29.73 5.31 -34.51
CA ASN A 44 -28.77 4.98 -33.46
C ASN A 44 -28.39 3.50 -33.42
N CYS A 45 -29.21 2.60 -33.96
CA CYS A 45 -28.97 1.16 -33.87
C CYS A 45 -27.79 0.70 -34.75
N ASN A 46 -27.67 1.24 -35.98
CA ASN A 46 -26.72 0.80 -37.00
C ASN A 46 -25.22 1.05 -36.68
N LYS A 47 -24.88 1.71 -35.56
CA LYS A 47 -23.48 1.93 -35.13
C LYS A 47 -22.91 0.83 -34.24
N ARG A 48 -23.70 -0.20 -33.90
CA ARG A 48 -23.26 -1.37 -33.11
C ARG A 48 -23.43 -2.63 -33.94
N GLY A 49 -22.35 -3.08 -34.59
CA GLY A 49 -22.36 -4.22 -35.50
C GLY A 49 -22.58 -5.58 -34.82
N ILE A 50 -23.82 -5.86 -34.44
CA ILE A 50 -24.27 -7.13 -33.85
C ILE A 50 -25.25 -7.79 -34.84
N ARG A 51 -24.91 -8.97 -35.36
CA ARG A 51 -25.84 -9.78 -36.18
C ARG A 51 -26.60 -10.74 -35.28
N PHE A 52 -27.91 -10.53 -35.12
CA PHE A 52 -28.80 -11.50 -34.48
C PHE A 52 -29.36 -12.50 -35.50
N ASN A 53 -29.16 -13.79 -35.24
CA ASN A 53 -29.89 -14.86 -35.93
C ASN A 53 -31.20 -15.11 -35.19
N TYR A 54 -32.29 -14.51 -35.64
CA TYR A 54 -33.62 -14.80 -35.09
C TYR A 54 -34.09 -16.20 -35.53
N ARG A 55 -34.06 -17.17 -34.61
CA ARG A 55 -34.93 -18.34 -34.68
C ARG A 55 -36.34 -17.93 -34.27
N MET A 56 -37.36 -18.44 -34.97
CA MET A 56 -38.76 -18.20 -34.58
C MET A 56 -39.14 -19.04 -33.36
N PHE A 57 -39.36 -18.38 -32.23
CA PHE A 57 -39.92 -19.00 -31.03
C PHE A 57 -41.46 -18.93 -31.02
N LYS A 58 -42.10 -19.82 -30.27
CA LYS A 58 -43.56 -19.83 -30.05
C LYS A 58 -43.97 -18.66 -29.14
N LYS A 59 -45.28 -18.45 -28.92
CA LYS A 59 -45.83 -17.42 -28.02
C LYS A 59 -45.10 -17.38 -26.66
N HIS A 60 -44.27 -16.37 -26.44
CA HIS A 60 -43.72 -15.99 -25.14
C HIS A 60 -44.43 -14.73 -24.60
N GLU A 61 -44.17 -14.41 -23.33
CA GLU A 61 -44.59 -13.13 -22.73
C GLU A 61 -44.17 -11.94 -23.60
N GLU A 62 -45.05 -10.94 -23.72
CA GLU A 62 -44.66 -9.64 -24.29
C GLU A 62 -43.48 -9.06 -23.47
N PRO A 63 -42.47 -8.46 -24.13
CA PRO A 63 -41.28 -7.96 -23.46
C PRO A 63 -41.60 -6.74 -22.57
N ASP A 64 -41.57 -6.93 -21.26
CA ASP A 64 -41.74 -5.84 -20.29
C ASP A 64 -40.40 -5.14 -20.07
N ILE A 65 -40.27 -3.94 -20.60
CA ILE A 65 -39.08 -3.10 -20.51
C ILE A 65 -38.69 -2.82 -19.04
N ASN A 66 -39.66 -2.69 -18.12
CA ASN A 66 -39.37 -2.45 -16.71
C ASN A 66 -38.78 -3.71 -16.05
N LYS A 67 -39.37 -4.88 -16.34
CA LYS A 67 -38.87 -6.21 -15.92
C LYS A 67 -37.47 -6.47 -16.47
N GLN A 68 -37.20 -6.13 -17.74
CA GLN A 68 -35.87 -6.21 -18.36
C GLN A 68 -34.84 -5.33 -17.63
N GLN A 69 -35.17 -4.07 -17.34
CA GLN A 69 -34.30 -3.14 -16.61
C GLN A 69 -34.06 -3.58 -15.16
N GLN A 70 -35.09 -4.10 -14.48
CA GLN A 70 -34.99 -4.62 -13.11
C GLN A 70 -34.09 -5.87 -13.05
N ILE A 71 -34.22 -6.78 -14.02
CA ILE A 71 -33.34 -7.95 -14.17
C ILE A 71 -31.90 -7.48 -14.41
N ALA A 72 -31.68 -6.56 -15.34
CA ALA A 72 -30.34 -6.02 -15.64
C ALA A 72 -29.68 -5.39 -14.40
N SER A 73 -30.41 -4.55 -13.66
CA SER A 73 -29.93 -3.95 -12.41
C SER A 73 -29.58 -5.01 -11.34
N THR A 74 -30.34 -6.10 -11.29
CA THR A 74 -30.09 -7.22 -10.37
C THR A 74 -28.82 -7.99 -10.75
N ILE A 75 -28.64 -8.29 -12.04
CA ILE A 75 -27.43 -8.93 -12.58
C ILE A 75 -26.20 -8.05 -12.28
N ASP A 76 -26.25 -6.77 -12.62
CA ASP A 76 -25.17 -5.82 -12.38
C ASP A 76 -24.80 -5.74 -10.89
N GLN A 77 -25.78 -5.71 -9.98
CA GLN A 77 -25.54 -5.74 -8.53
C GLN A 77 -24.79 -7.00 -8.07
N GLU A 78 -25.17 -8.18 -8.58
CA GLU A 78 -24.44 -9.42 -8.27
C GLU A 78 -23.05 -9.48 -8.91
N PHE A 79 -22.86 -8.92 -10.12
CA PHE A 79 -21.52 -8.70 -10.69
C PHE A 79 -20.65 -7.82 -9.77
N TYR A 80 -21.20 -6.71 -9.23
CA TYR A 80 -20.46 -5.85 -8.32
C TYR A 80 -20.11 -6.55 -6.99
N LYS A 81 -21.06 -7.30 -6.40
CA LYS A 81 -20.84 -8.11 -5.18
C LYS A 81 -19.79 -9.20 -5.41
N PHE A 82 -19.90 -9.98 -6.48
CA PHE A 82 -19.00 -11.07 -6.83
C PHE A 82 -17.58 -10.56 -7.13
N LEU A 83 -17.43 -9.59 -8.03
CA LEU A 83 -16.11 -9.05 -8.40
C LEU A 83 -15.47 -8.22 -7.28
N HIS A 84 -16.23 -7.72 -6.30
CA HIS A 84 -15.69 -7.16 -5.06
C HIS A 84 -15.05 -8.22 -4.16
N LYS A 85 -15.68 -9.41 -4.06
CA LYS A 85 -15.21 -10.53 -3.23
C LYS A 85 -14.07 -11.32 -3.87
N HIS A 86 -14.06 -11.45 -5.20
CA HIS A 86 -13.13 -12.32 -5.92
C HIS A 86 -12.03 -11.55 -6.68
N LYS A 87 -10.78 -12.03 -6.55
CA LYS A 87 -9.62 -11.55 -7.32
C LYS A 87 -9.76 -11.97 -8.78
N HIS A 88 -9.62 -11.01 -9.69
CA HIS A 88 -9.93 -11.21 -11.12
C HIS A 88 -8.87 -10.62 -12.06
N THR A 89 -8.79 -11.17 -13.28
CA THR A 89 -8.10 -10.55 -14.42
C THR A 89 -9.09 -9.70 -15.24
N ASN A 90 -8.61 -9.04 -16.31
CA ASN A 90 -9.53 -8.39 -17.24
C ASN A 90 -10.30 -9.44 -18.05
N ASP A 91 -9.59 -10.48 -18.47
CA ASP A 91 -10.05 -11.65 -19.21
C ASP A 91 -11.22 -12.32 -18.47
N PHE A 92 -11.03 -12.68 -17.20
CA PHE A 92 -12.05 -13.29 -16.33
C PHE A 92 -13.35 -12.49 -16.24
N ILE A 93 -13.28 -11.15 -16.28
CA ILE A 93 -14.50 -10.33 -16.30
C ILE A 93 -15.21 -10.43 -17.65
N THR A 94 -14.47 -10.50 -18.76
CA THR A 94 -15.04 -10.74 -20.10
C THR A 94 -15.67 -12.13 -20.16
N ASP A 95 -14.96 -13.16 -19.68
CA ASP A 95 -15.44 -14.54 -19.65
C ASP A 95 -16.72 -14.67 -18.81
N LEU A 96 -16.80 -14.00 -17.66
CA LEU A 96 -17.99 -13.93 -16.81
C LEU A 96 -19.18 -13.20 -17.48
N TYR A 97 -18.92 -12.13 -18.22
CA TYR A 97 -19.95 -11.43 -18.99
C TYR A 97 -20.49 -12.33 -20.11
N ASN A 98 -19.59 -12.93 -20.90
CA ASN A 98 -19.95 -13.82 -22.00
C ASN A 98 -20.77 -15.03 -21.50
N LEU A 99 -20.40 -15.60 -20.35
CA LEU A 99 -21.16 -16.69 -19.71
C LEU A 99 -22.61 -16.29 -19.41
N ILE A 100 -22.83 -15.08 -18.91
CA ILE A 100 -24.17 -14.57 -18.56
C ILE A 100 -24.96 -14.18 -19.81
N GLU A 101 -24.30 -13.67 -20.84
CA GLU A 101 -24.87 -13.45 -22.17
C GLU A 101 -25.34 -14.80 -22.79
N THR A 102 -24.52 -15.85 -22.74
CA THR A 102 -24.90 -17.20 -23.18
C THR A 102 -26.06 -17.78 -22.36
N ILE A 103 -25.99 -17.76 -21.03
CA ILE A 103 -27.08 -18.25 -20.15
C ILE A 103 -28.39 -17.51 -20.44
N SER A 104 -28.32 -16.20 -20.73
CA SER A 104 -29.50 -15.40 -21.06
C SER A 104 -30.09 -15.78 -22.42
N LEU A 105 -29.25 -16.00 -23.44
CA LEU A 105 -29.68 -16.40 -24.79
C LEU A 105 -30.27 -17.83 -24.83
N GLU A 106 -29.74 -18.76 -24.05
CA GLU A 106 -30.22 -20.16 -23.96
C GLU A 106 -31.41 -20.34 -22.97
N SER A 107 -31.99 -19.25 -22.44
CA SER A 107 -33.01 -19.30 -21.38
C SER A 107 -34.47 -19.36 -21.86
N ASP A 108 -34.72 -19.20 -23.17
CA ASP A 108 -36.03 -18.94 -23.79
C ASP A 108 -36.82 -17.74 -23.20
N SER A 109 -36.22 -16.94 -22.31
CA SER A 109 -36.90 -15.83 -21.64
C SER A 109 -36.67 -14.51 -22.36
N THR A 110 -37.72 -14.00 -23.03
CA THR A 110 -37.73 -12.68 -23.69
C THR A 110 -37.29 -11.54 -22.75
N ASN A 111 -37.63 -11.65 -21.47
CA ASN A 111 -37.29 -10.69 -20.44
C ASN A 111 -35.84 -10.82 -19.93
N LEU A 112 -35.23 -12.02 -19.94
CA LEU A 112 -33.81 -12.18 -19.64
C LEU A 112 -32.92 -11.78 -20.83
N ILE A 113 -33.28 -12.19 -22.05
CA ILE A 113 -32.59 -11.80 -23.29
C ILE A 113 -32.59 -10.27 -23.46
N GLY A 114 -33.73 -9.62 -23.26
CA GLY A 114 -33.81 -8.15 -23.33
C GLY A 114 -32.98 -7.43 -22.26
N SER A 115 -32.80 -8.04 -21.08
CA SER A 115 -32.00 -7.44 -20.00
C SER A 115 -30.52 -7.22 -20.37
N ILE A 116 -29.96 -8.04 -21.26
CA ILE A 116 -28.55 -7.94 -21.72
C ILE A 116 -28.25 -6.53 -22.27
N VAL A 117 -29.21 -5.92 -22.97
CA VAL A 117 -29.08 -4.59 -23.59
C VAL A 117 -28.96 -3.48 -22.55
N TYR A 118 -29.47 -3.69 -21.34
CA TYR A 118 -29.50 -2.72 -20.23
C TYR A 118 -28.38 -2.95 -19.18
N LEU A 119 -27.45 -3.89 -19.40
CA LEU A 119 -26.32 -4.12 -18.48
C LEU A 119 -25.31 -2.97 -18.52
N GLU A 120 -25.34 -2.10 -17.50
CA GLU A 120 -24.46 -0.93 -17.42
C GLU A 120 -23.01 -1.30 -17.12
N PHE A 121 -22.77 -2.44 -16.45
CA PHE A 121 -21.46 -2.93 -16.02
C PHE A 121 -20.32 -2.73 -17.04
N ASN A 122 -20.55 -3.10 -18.30
CA ASN A 122 -19.54 -3.02 -19.36
C ASN A 122 -19.32 -1.58 -19.84
N GLN A 123 -20.28 -0.68 -19.65
CA GLN A 123 -20.16 0.76 -19.85
C GLN A 123 -19.44 1.42 -18.67
N GLU A 124 -19.83 1.12 -17.42
CA GLU A 124 -19.17 1.64 -16.21
C GLU A 124 -17.69 1.23 -16.15
N LYS A 125 -17.36 -0.03 -16.48
CA LYS A 125 -15.98 -0.52 -16.61
C LYS A 125 -15.17 0.20 -17.69
N LYS A 126 -15.82 0.72 -18.75
CA LYS A 126 -15.17 1.57 -19.77
C LYS A 126 -15.00 3.00 -19.26
N GLN A 127 -16.04 3.60 -18.67
CA GLN A 127 -16.03 4.96 -18.12
C GLN A 127 -14.99 5.14 -17.00
N ASN A 128 -14.89 4.20 -16.05
CA ASN A 128 -13.91 4.26 -14.96
C ASN A 128 -12.43 4.14 -15.45
N LYS A 129 -12.17 3.89 -16.75
CA LYS A 129 -10.81 4.09 -17.31
C LYS A 129 -10.43 5.57 -17.40
N ASN A 130 -11.41 6.47 -17.60
CA ASN A 130 -11.20 7.92 -17.65
C ASN A 130 -10.79 8.48 -16.28
N ASN A 131 -11.09 7.75 -15.21
CA ASN A 131 -10.67 8.08 -13.85
C ASN A 131 -9.17 7.81 -13.61
N VAL A 132 -8.47 7.22 -14.59
CA VAL A 132 -7.00 7.16 -14.65
C VAL A 132 -6.51 8.27 -15.58
N ILE A 133 -5.74 9.19 -15.02
CA ILE A 133 -5.20 10.36 -15.71
C ILE A 133 -3.67 10.24 -15.75
N ALA A 134 -3.07 10.70 -16.85
CA ALA A 134 -1.62 10.86 -16.97
C ALA A 134 -1.04 11.69 -15.81
N LEU A 135 0.10 11.26 -15.25
CA LEU A 135 0.90 12.11 -14.37
C LEU A 135 1.89 12.89 -15.24
N ILE A 136 1.40 13.99 -15.81
CA ILE A 136 2.20 14.88 -16.65
C ILE A 136 3.31 15.49 -15.79
N ASN A 137 4.55 15.10 -16.09
CA ASN A 137 5.77 15.57 -15.46
C ASN A 137 6.84 15.77 -16.54
N GLU A 138 7.68 16.79 -16.41
CA GLU A 138 8.58 17.25 -17.48
C GLU A 138 9.73 16.27 -17.73
N SER A 139 10.31 15.66 -16.68
CA SER A 139 11.32 14.59 -16.81
C SER A 139 10.83 13.34 -17.56
N ASN A 140 9.51 13.19 -17.69
CA ASN A 140 8.89 11.93 -18.10
C ASN A 140 8.45 11.92 -19.56
N LYS A 141 8.45 13.08 -20.24
CA LYS A 141 8.16 13.19 -21.68
C LYS A 141 9.35 12.69 -22.52
N ILE A 142 9.55 11.38 -22.59
CA ILE A 142 10.51 10.78 -23.52
C ILE A 142 9.85 10.67 -24.90
N LEU A 143 10.52 11.24 -25.91
CA LEU A 143 10.17 11.11 -27.33
C LEU A 143 10.66 9.76 -27.88
N GLU A 144 9.96 8.67 -27.56
CA GLU A 144 10.15 7.38 -28.24
C GLU A 144 9.38 7.39 -29.57
N LYS A 145 10.09 7.47 -30.71
CA LYS A 145 9.52 7.34 -32.08
C LYS A 145 8.28 8.23 -32.33
N ASN A 146 8.42 9.54 -32.13
CA ASN A 146 7.39 10.57 -32.32
C ASN A 146 6.12 10.38 -31.46
N LYS A 147 6.18 9.59 -30.37
CA LYS A 147 5.12 9.51 -29.37
C LYS A 147 5.67 9.90 -28.00
N ILE A 148 4.94 10.78 -27.30
CA ILE A 148 5.18 11.03 -25.88
C ILE A 148 4.73 9.78 -25.13
N LYS A 149 5.66 9.13 -24.45
CA LYS A 149 5.35 7.96 -23.62
C LYS A 149 5.28 8.38 -22.15
N GLU A 150 4.19 8.03 -21.52
CA GLU A 150 3.91 8.33 -20.11
C GLU A 150 4.22 7.11 -19.25
N TYR A 151 4.93 7.32 -18.15
CA TYR A 151 5.36 6.24 -17.24
C TYR A 151 4.79 6.36 -15.82
N GLY A 152 4.10 7.48 -15.54
CA GLY A 152 3.42 7.78 -14.29
C GLY A 152 1.95 8.10 -14.52
N TYR A 153 1.09 7.64 -13.63
CA TYR A 153 -0.37 7.79 -13.70
C TYR A 153 -0.97 8.06 -12.32
N ARG A 154 -2.11 8.75 -12.31
CA ARG A 154 -2.87 9.09 -11.10
C ARG A 154 -4.36 8.78 -11.24
N ILE A 155 -5.05 8.62 -10.12
CA ILE A 155 -6.51 8.59 -10.06
C ILE A 155 -7.06 10.03 -10.10
N ASN A 156 -8.28 10.20 -10.63
CA ASN A 156 -9.06 11.43 -10.48
C ASN A 156 -9.41 11.65 -8.99
N ILE A 157 -8.60 12.48 -8.32
CA ILE A 157 -8.61 12.54 -6.85
C ILE A 157 -9.80 13.33 -6.29
N GLU A 158 -10.40 14.23 -7.08
CA GLU A 158 -11.64 14.93 -6.72
C GLU A 158 -12.80 13.96 -6.57
N GLU A 159 -13.12 13.24 -7.65
CA GLU A 159 -14.17 12.23 -7.68
C GLU A 159 -13.89 11.13 -6.65
N LYS A 160 -12.63 10.71 -6.50
CA LYS A 160 -12.28 9.67 -5.53
C LYS A 160 -12.45 10.12 -4.07
N LEU A 161 -12.19 11.39 -3.75
CA LEU A 161 -12.56 11.94 -2.44
C LEU A 161 -14.08 12.04 -2.30
N LEU A 162 -14.82 12.48 -3.32
CA LEU A 162 -16.28 12.58 -3.26
C LEU A 162 -16.94 11.22 -2.98
N GLN A 163 -16.50 10.16 -3.66
CA GLN A 163 -16.91 8.78 -3.39
C GLN A 163 -16.57 8.35 -1.94
N TYR A 164 -15.35 8.62 -1.49
CA TYR A 164 -14.86 8.26 -0.16
C TYR A 164 -15.66 8.95 0.96
N LEU A 165 -15.86 10.28 0.87
CA LEU A 165 -16.54 11.09 1.87
C LEU A 165 -18.03 10.74 1.96
N LYS A 166 -18.66 10.39 0.82
CA LYS A 166 -20.01 9.82 0.78
C LYS A 166 -20.07 8.47 1.50
N LYS A 167 -19.23 7.49 1.12
CA LYS A 167 -19.26 6.13 1.71
C LYS A 167 -18.98 6.13 3.22
N PHE A 168 -18.04 6.95 3.70
CA PHE A 168 -17.66 7.02 5.11
C PHE A 168 -18.33 8.16 5.89
N LYS A 169 -19.41 8.77 5.36
CA LYS A 169 -20.22 9.84 5.97
C LYS A 169 -19.38 10.85 6.78
N THR A 170 -18.26 11.27 6.19
CA THR A 170 -17.16 11.88 6.97
C THR A 170 -17.50 13.30 7.37
N ASN A 171 -17.52 13.59 8.68
CA ASN A 171 -17.72 14.93 9.21
C ASN A 171 -16.73 15.92 8.58
N LEU A 172 -17.26 16.82 7.74
CA LEU A 172 -16.49 17.80 7.00
C LEU A 172 -16.04 18.94 7.93
N PRO A 173 -14.86 19.55 7.69
CA PRO A 173 -14.35 20.60 8.55
C PRO A 173 -14.89 21.97 8.16
N ASP A 174 -15.26 22.75 9.16
CA ASP A 174 -15.96 24.04 9.05
C ASP A 174 -15.14 25.09 8.25
N ASN A 175 -13.82 25.00 8.33
CA ASN A 175 -12.86 25.83 7.58
C ASN A 175 -12.71 25.43 6.09
N LYS A 176 -13.48 24.44 5.62
CA LYS A 176 -13.47 23.89 4.25
C LYS A 176 -12.13 23.31 3.78
N LEU A 177 -11.21 22.97 4.69
CA LEU A 177 -9.90 22.37 4.37
C LEU A 177 -9.83 20.88 4.71
N ILE A 178 -9.94 20.02 3.69
CA ILE A 178 -9.77 18.57 3.86
C ILE A 178 -8.28 18.25 4.00
N LYS A 179 -7.85 18.00 5.24
CA LYS A 179 -6.45 17.65 5.55
C LYS A 179 -6.13 16.20 5.16
N VAL A 180 -5.04 16.02 4.42
CA VAL A 180 -4.54 14.70 4.01
C VAL A 180 -3.09 14.45 4.44
N VAL A 181 -2.80 13.23 4.89
CA VAL A 181 -1.44 12.70 5.01
C VAL A 181 -1.07 12.08 3.68
N VAL A 182 0.09 12.43 3.12
CA VAL A 182 0.62 11.85 1.88
C VAL A 182 1.78 10.92 2.21
N TYR A 183 1.83 9.77 1.55
CA TYR A 183 2.86 8.74 1.73
C TYR A 183 3.53 8.43 0.39
N PHE A 184 4.87 8.35 0.41
CA PHE A 184 5.69 7.92 -0.72
C PHE A 184 6.58 6.74 -0.32
N ASP A 185 6.58 5.68 -1.15
CA ASP A 185 7.41 4.48 -0.95
C ASP A 185 7.67 3.74 -2.28
N ASP A 186 8.72 2.91 -2.29
CA ASP A 186 9.13 2.09 -3.43
C ASP A 186 8.68 0.63 -3.28
N ILE A 187 7.75 0.24 -4.14
CA ILE A 187 7.20 -1.12 -4.23
C ILE A 187 8.03 -1.95 -5.22
N ASN A 188 8.85 -2.88 -4.70
CA ASN A 188 9.36 -3.99 -5.51
C ASN A 188 8.24 -5.01 -5.79
N CYS A 189 8.09 -5.38 -7.06
CA CYS A 189 7.00 -6.20 -7.59
C CYS A 189 7.44 -7.55 -8.18
N ASN A 190 8.74 -7.82 -8.24
CA ASN A 190 9.29 -9.01 -8.91
C ASN A 190 9.64 -10.16 -7.93
N GLU A 191 9.72 -9.90 -6.62
CA GLU A 191 10.10 -10.91 -5.63
C GLU A 191 8.90 -11.68 -5.05
N VAL A 192 8.71 -12.89 -5.59
CA VAL A 192 8.63 -14.10 -4.74
C VAL A 192 9.70 -15.11 -5.18
N LEU A 193 10.06 -15.18 -6.47
CA LEU A 193 10.95 -16.23 -7.02
C LEU A 193 12.02 -15.80 -8.04
N SER A 194 12.17 -14.53 -8.45
CA SER A 194 13.28 -14.15 -9.34
C SER A 194 13.87 -12.74 -9.14
N SER A 195 15.20 -12.69 -9.11
CA SER A 195 16.04 -11.53 -8.74
C SER A 195 16.56 -10.70 -9.91
N HIS A 196 16.20 -11.04 -11.16
CA HIS A 196 16.98 -10.66 -12.35
C HIS A 196 16.30 -9.71 -13.34
N SER A 197 15.38 -8.86 -12.89
CA SER A 197 15.11 -7.61 -13.62
C SER A 197 14.74 -6.44 -12.71
N SER A 198 15.37 -5.29 -12.96
CA SER A 198 15.01 -3.97 -12.43
C SER A 198 13.78 -3.36 -13.13
N ASN A 199 13.22 -4.07 -14.11
CA ASN A 199 11.98 -3.73 -14.79
C ASN A 199 10.78 -4.26 -13.98
N GLY A 200 10.23 -3.42 -13.10
CA GLY A 200 9.05 -3.76 -12.31
C GLY A 200 8.90 -3.01 -10.99
N GLU A 201 9.95 -2.34 -10.49
CA GLU A 201 9.80 -1.47 -9.32
C GLU A 201 8.90 -0.26 -9.64
N LEU A 202 7.84 -0.05 -8.85
CA LEU A 202 7.02 1.16 -8.91
C LEU A 202 7.25 2.01 -7.65
N THR A 203 7.15 3.33 -7.78
CA THR A 203 6.98 4.24 -6.64
C THR A 203 5.50 4.55 -6.50
N HIS A 204 5.01 4.53 -5.25
CA HIS A 204 3.61 4.67 -4.90
C HIS A 204 3.38 5.93 -4.07
N CYS A 205 2.49 6.79 -4.57
CA CYS A 205 1.93 7.90 -3.83
C CYS A 205 0.54 7.51 -3.32
N ALA A 206 0.35 7.51 -2.02
CA ALA A 206 -0.92 7.23 -1.35
C ALA A 206 -1.31 8.38 -0.42
N ILE A 207 -2.60 8.49 -0.12
CA ILE A 207 -3.15 9.47 0.82
C ILE A 207 -4.03 8.83 1.89
N LYS A 208 -4.12 9.48 3.04
CA LYS A 208 -5.11 9.23 4.10
C LYS A 208 -5.79 10.54 4.46
N VAL A 209 -7.13 10.59 4.45
CA VAL A 209 -7.89 11.74 4.96
C VAL A 209 -7.86 11.74 6.49
N LEU A 210 -7.61 12.92 7.09
CA LEU A 210 -7.69 13.10 8.54
C LEU A 210 -9.09 13.56 8.94
N SER A 211 -9.87 12.68 9.57
CA SER A 211 -11.15 13.04 10.23
C SER A 211 -11.00 13.12 11.75
N LYS A 212 -11.98 13.72 12.43
CA LYS A 212 -12.04 13.83 13.90
C LYS A 212 -12.24 12.46 14.60
N THR A 213 -12.69 11.41 13.90
CA THR A 213 -12.97 10.07 14.46
C THR A 213 -11.76 9.12 14.34
N SER A 214 -10.88 9.14 15.35
CA SER A 214 -9.56 8.50 15.32
C SER A 214 -9.56 6.96 15.12
N HIS A 215 -10.48 6.23 15.74
CA HIS A 215 -10.40 4.77 15.85
C HIS A 215 -10.67 4.04 14.52
N GLU A 216 -11.70 4.45 13.77
CA GLU A 216 -12.07 3.81 12.50
C GLU A 216 -11.03 4.03 11.40
N ASN A 217 -10.43 5.23 11.37
CA ASN A 217 -9.35 5.66 10.47
C ASN A 217 -8.07 4.79 10.52
N SER A 218 -8.07 3.70 11.31
CA SER A 218 -7.04 2.67 11.32
C SER A 218 -7.32 1.49 10.35
N LYS A 219 -8.54 1.37 9.77
CA LYS A 219 -8.88 0.36 8.75
C LYS A 219 -8.19 0.66 7.41
N LEU A 220 -7.87 -0.38 6.63
CA LEU A 220 -7.14 -0.26 5.36
C LEU A 220 -7.92 0.50 4.25
N CYS A 221 -9.24 0.58 4.34
CA CYS A 221 -10.09 1.34 3.40
C CYS A 221 -9.84 2.86 3.43
N HIS A 222 -9.28 3.41 4.51
CA HIS A 222 -8.95 4.84 4.63
C HIS A 222 -7.60 5.23 4.00
N TYR A 223 -6.89 4.26 3.43
CA TYR A 223 -5.58 4.42 2.80
C TYR A 223 -5.75 4.23 1.29
N LEU A 224 -5.72 5.34 0.56
CA LEU A 224 -6.09 5.44 -0.86
C LEU A 224 -4.84 5.62 -1.72
N THR A 225 -4.65 4.78 -2.74
CA THR A 225 -3.68 5.06 -3.81
C THR A 225 -4.09 6.33 -4.55
N PHE A 226 -3.16 7.25 -4.74
CA PHE A 226 -3.35 8.44 -5.59
C PHE A 226 -2.59 8.31 -6.91
N ALA A 227 -1.31 7.92 -6.88
CA ALA A 227 -0.48 7.80 -8.09
C ALA A 227 0.53 6.64 -8.04
N LEU A 228 0.92 6.15 -9.21
CA LEU A 228 1.94 5.13 -9.43
C LEU A 228 2.85 5.53 -10.59
N GLU A 229 4.16 5.28 -10.48
CA GLU A 229 5.12 5.52 -11.57
C GLU A 229 6.28 4.51 -11.54
N GLU A 230 6.85 4.18 -12.70
CA GLU A 230 8.02 3.29 -12.79
C GLU A 230 9.31 3.95 -12.25
N LYS A 231 9.80 3.45 -11.11
CA LYS A 231 10.90 4.00 -10.28
C LYS A 231 12.20 4.30 -11.05
N LYS A 232 12.47 3.62 -12.17
CA LYS A 232 13.65 3.84 -13.03
C LYS A 232 13.71 5.24 -13.66
N TYR A 233 12.57 5.92 -13.82
CA TYR A 233 12.53 7.31 -14.26
C TYR A 233 12.81 8.27 -13.09
N LEU A 234 12.22 8.00 -11.93
CA LEU A 234 12.35 8.79 -10.68
C LEU A 234 13.73 8.77 -10.03
N LYS A 235 14.55 7.74 -10.28
CA LYS A 235 15.95 7.72 -9.82
C LYS A 235 16.81 8.83 -10.45
N ARG A 236 16.38 9.44 -11.58
CA ARG A 236 17.15 10.47 -12.32
C ARG A 236 17.26 11.80 -11.56
N ASP A 237 16.16 12.24 -10.96
CA ASP A 237 16.04 13.53 -10.26
C ASP A 237 15.93 13.37 -8.73
N LYS A 238 16.03 12.13 -8.24
CA LYS A 238 15.78 11.73 -6.84
C LYS A 238 14.34 12.02 -6.41
N TYR A 239 13.37 11.64 -7.23
CA TYR A 239 11.93 11.71 -6.98
C TYR A 239 11.36 13.14 -6.86
N LYS A 240 12.18 14.17 -7.10
CA LYS A 240 11.90 15.58 -6.78
C LYS A 240 10.69 16.11 -7.54
N GLN A 241 10.67 16.00 -8.86
CA GLN A 241 9.59 16.47 -9.72
C GLN A 241 8.31 15.65 -9.51
N TYR A 242 8.40 14.34 -9.30
CA TYR A 242 7.24 13.48 -9.02
C TYR A 242 6.54 13.84 -7.70
N VAL A 243 7.31 13.99 -6.62
CA VAL A 243 6.80 14.43 -5.32
C VAL A 243 6.20 15.84 -5.44
N GLN A 244 6.92 16.78 -6.05
CA GLN A 244 6.43 18.15 -6.27
C GLN A 244 5.15 18.19 -7.12
N THR A 245 5.04 17.35 -8.16
CA THR A 245 3.87 17.25 -9.05
C THR A 245 2.68 16.67 -8.30
N CYS A 246 2.86 15.56 -7.57
CA CYS A 246 1.81 14.98 -6.76
C CYS A 246 1.27 15.98 -5.72
N LEU A 247 2.15 16.70 -5.03
CA LEU A 247 1.79 17.68 -4.01
C LEU A 247 1.18 18.96 -4.60
N LYS A 248 1.63 19.40 -5.79
CA LYS A 248 1.01 20.51 -6.53
C LYS A 248 -0.42 20.19 -6.91
N ILE A 249 -0.65 19.00 -7.49
CA ILE A 249 -1.99 18.54 -7.88
C ILE A 249 -2.89 18.49 -6.64
N LEU A 250 -2.48 17.78 -5.58
CA LEU A 250 -3.26 17.66 -4.34
C LEU A 250 -3.63 19.02 -3.74
N ASN A 251 -2.67 19.94 -3.54
CA ASN A 251 -2.95 21.26 -2.96
C ASN A 251 -3.69 22.23 -3.92
N SER A 252 -3.83 21.88 -5.20
CA SER A 252 -4.67 22.60 -6.17
C SER A 252 -6.09 22.05 -6.29
N THR A 253 -6.32 20.79 -5.91
CA THR A 253 -7.64 20.15 -6.04
C THR A 253 -8.64 20.73 -5.05
N THR A 254 -9.82 21.04 -5.58
CA THR A 254 -11.03 21.27 -4.80
C THR A 254 -12.02 20.15 -5.06
N VAL A 255 -12.99 19.97 -4.16
CA VAL A 255 -14.06 18.96 -4.25
C VAL A 255 -15.36 19.66 -3.91
N ASN A 256 -16.34 19.62 -4.81
CA ASN A 256 -17.68 20.13 -4.52
C ASN A 256 -18.49 19.08 -3.76
N ILE A 257 -19.09 19.47 -2.62
CA ILE A 257 -19.91 18.59 -1.78
C ILE A 257 -21.19 19.33 -1.41
N GLY A 258 -22.30 18.96 -2.05
CA GLY A 258 -23.54 19.73 -2.00
C GLY A 258 -23.32 21.13 -2.60
N ASN A 259 -23.63 22.16 -1.80
CA ASN A 259 -23.46 23.57 -2.17
C ASN A 259 -22.18 24.18 -1.57
N SER A 260 -21.13 23.39 -1.33
CA SER A 260 -19.87 23.88 -0.77
C SER A 260 -18.63 23.25 -1.38
N LEU A 261 -17.74 24.13 -1.82
CA LEU A 261 -16.42 23.78 -2.32
C LEU A 261 -15.44 23.59 -1.15
N TYR A 262 -14.82 22.42 -1.07
CA TYR A 262 -13.77 22.08 -0.11
C TYR A 262 -12.41 22.02 -0.81
N LYS A 263 -11.35 22.50 -0.18
CA LYS A 263 -9.99 22.43 -0.72
C LYS A 263 -9.19 21.32 -0.04
N ILE A 264 -8.45 20.54 -0.81
CA ILE A 264 -7.50 19.56 -0.25
C ILE A 264 -6.25 20.31 0.26
N SER A 265 -5.79 19.95 1.46
CA SER A 265 -4.59 20.50 2.08
C SER A 265 -3.69 19.37 2.54
N VAL A 266 -2.47 19.30 2.01
CA VAL A 266 -1.47 18.34 2.51
C VAL A 266 -1.02 18.77 3.89
N PHE A 267 -1.37 17.98 4.91
CA PHE A 267 -0.99 18.22 6.29
C PHE A 267 0.46 17.81 6.56
N CYS A 268 0.86 16.64 6.07
CA CYS A 268 2.22 16.15 6.16
C CYS A 268 2.55 15.15 5.05
N VAL A 269 3.84 14.91 4.86
CA VAL A 269 4.39 13.92 3.94
C VAL A 269 5.27 12.95 4.74
N ILE A 270 5.02 11.65 4.56
CA ILE A 270 5.72 10.56 5.24
C ILE A 270 6.21 9.52 4.22
N GLY A 271 7.10 8.63 4.66
CA GLY A 271 7.74 7.62 3.84
C GLY A 271 8.84 6.91 4.64
N ASP A 272 9.60 6.06 3.97
CA ASP A 272 10.79 5.43 4.56
C ASP A 272 11.96 6.45 4.71
N HIS A 273 13.05 6.01 5.34
CA HIS A 273 14.25 6.84 5.51
C HIS A 273 15.06 7.09 4.24
N VAL A 274 14.96 6.26 3.21
CA VAL A 274 15.61 6.51 1.92
C VAL A 274 14.86 7.63 1.17
N MET A 275 13.55 7.46 1.02
CA MET A 275 12.64 8.44 0.39
C MET A 275 12.68 9.80 1.11
N MET A 276 12.50 9.82 2.43
CA MET A 276 12.47 11.07 3.20
C MET A 276 13.83 11.77 3.33
N GLN A 277 14.94 11.08 3.06
CA GLN A 277 16.26 11.71 2.92
C GLN A 277 16.50 12.22 1.50
N GLN A 278 15.98 11.54 0.46
CA GLN A 278 16.05 12.00 -0.92
C GLN A 278 15.23 13.29 -1.15
N ILE A 279 13.98 13.33 -0.68
CA ILE A 279 13.09 14.51 -0.75
C ILE A 279 13.73 15.75 -0.10
N PHE A 280 14.51 15.56 0.98
CA PHE A 280 15.18 16.62 1.73
C PHE A 280 16.66 16.80 1.36
N GLU A 281 17.08 16.23 0.23
CA GLU A 281 18.42 16.34 -0.37
C GLU A 281 19.58 15.98 0.60
N LYS A 282 19.30 15.06 1.54
CA LYS A 282 20.25 14.58 2.55
C LYS A 282 21.06 13.39 2.06
N LYS A 283 22.23 13.19 2.69
CA LYS A 283 23.10 12.04 2.39
C LYS A 283 22.49 10.75 2.95
N LEU A 284 22.43 9.71 2.11
CA LEU A 284 21.98 8.35 2.46
C LEU A 284 23.03 7.60 3.31
N CYS A 285 23.40 8.18 4.45
CA CYS A 285 24.34 7.60 5.41
C CYS A 285 23.65 7.44 6.76
N PHE A 286 23.27 6.20 7.09
CA PHE A 286 22.46 5.88 8.28
C PHE A 286 23.31 5.50 9.51
N GLY A 287 24.64 5.40 9.36
CA GLY A 287 25.60 5.09 10.43
C GLY A 287 26.13 6.32 11.17
N ALA A 288 26.94 6.09 12.20
CA ALA A 288 27.56 7.12 13.04
C ALA A 288 28.74 7.87 12.37
N LYS A 289 28.65 8.18 11.07
CA LYS A 289 29.78 8.68 10.26
C LYS A 289 29.37 9.77 9.28
N GLY A 290 30.15 10.85 9.20
CA GLY A 290 29.94 11.99 8.28
C GLY A 290 29.13 13.14 8.88
N ARG A 291 28.80 14.15 8.05
CA ARG A 291 28.16 15.42 8.46
C ARG A 291 26.80 15.66 7.78
N ASN A 292 25.94 16.48 8.42
CA ASN A 292 24.67 17.01 7.89
C ASN A 292 23.64 15.94 7.42
N GLN A 293 23.50 14.81 8.11
CA GLN A 293 22.54 13.75 7.77
C GLN A 293 21.15 13.98 8.36
N CYS A 294 21.04 14.52 9.57
CA CYS A 294 19.73 14.70 10.20
C CYS A 294 18.88 15.74 9.44
N ARG A 295 17.70 15.31 8.97
CA ARG A 295 16.65 16.18 8.42
C ARG A 295 16.11 17.16 9.47
N CYS A 296 15.95 16.75 10.73
CA CYS A 296 15.42 17.61 11.80
C CYS A 296 16.41 18.67 12.32
N CYS A 297 17.68 18.32 12.51
CA CYS A 297 18.67 19.14 13.24
C CYS A 297 20.05 19.24 12.58
N TRP A 298 20.91 20.09 13.13
CA TRP A 298 22.26 20.37 12.65
C TRP A 298 23.37 19.45 13.21
N ILE A 299 23.06 18.52 14.12
CA ILE A 299 24.05 17.62 14.72
C ILE A 299 24.59 16.64 13.67
N ASN A 300 25.90 16.41 13.65
CA ASN A 300 26.54 15.48 12.71
C ASN A 300 26.52 14.04 13.24
N ALA A 301 26.50 13.05 12.33
CA ALA A 301 26.33 11.65 12.77
C ALA A 301 27.51 11.09 13.59
N ASN A 302 28.71 11.68 13.48
CA ASN A 302 29.85 11.37 14.35
C ASN A 302 29.72 11.96 15.77
N GLU A 303 28.82 12.93 15.97
CA GLU A 303 28.63 13.67 17.22
C GLU A 303 27.41 13.17 18.03
N TYR A 304 26.52 12.36 17.45
CA TYR A 304 25.27 11.91 18.09
C TYR A 304 25.49 11.38 19.53
N LYS A 305 26.60 10.66 19.79
CA LYS A 305 26.93 10.11 21.13
C LYS A 305 27.18 11.16 22.23
N ASN A 306 27.27 12.44 21.86
CA ASN A 306 27.42 13.58 22.77
C ASN A 306 26.07 14.25 23.10
N TYR A 307 25.03 13.99 22.30
CA TYR A 307 23.70 14.59 22.42
C TYR A 307 22.68 13.54 22.87
N LEU A 308 22.76 13.15 24.15
CA LEU A 308 22.01 12.02 24.73
C LEU A 308 20.75 12.41 25.49
N LYS A 309 20.21 13.61 25.22
CA LYS A 309 18.97 14.12 25.82
C LYS A 309 18.17 14.90 24.79
N SER A 310 16.86 14.72 24.78
CA SER A 310 15.93 15.40 23.89
C SER A 310 16.11 16.92 23.98
N SER A 311 16.18 17.44 25.21
CA SER A 311 16.45 18.87 25.52
C SER A 311 17.80 19.43 25.04
N LEU A 312 18.78 18.59 24.68
CA LEU A 312 20.03 19.02 24.01
C LEU A 312 19.91 18.97 22.49
N VAL A 313 19.08 18.07 21.97
CA VAL A 313 18.82 17.89 20.53
C VAL A 313 17.86 18.96 20.00
N SER A 314 16.79 19.30 20.73
CA SER A 314 15.84 20.38 20.37
C SER A 314 16.55 21.73 20.17
N LYS A 315 17.59 22.02 20.97
CA LYS A 315 18.45 23.21 20.86
C LYS A 315 19.30 23.28 19.57
N LYS A 316 19.26 22.24 18.72
CA LYS A 316 19.99 22.15 17.45
C LYS A 316 19.09 21.94 16.24
N LEU A 317 17.75 22.03 16.41
CA LEU A 317 16.79 21.91 15.31
C LEU A 317 17.03 22.94 14.19
N ARG A 318 16.53 22.63 12.99
CA ARG A 318 16.49 23.55 11.85
C ARG A 318 15.17 24.29 11.88
N SER A 319 15.20 25.62 11.84
CA SER A 319 14.00 26.45 11.80
C SER A 319 13.10 26.19 10.59
N PHE A 320 13.68 25.87 9.42
CA PHE A 320 12.94 25.67 8.16
C PHE A 320 13.64 24.70 7.19
N HIS A 321 12.95 24.41 6.07
CA HIS A 321 13.51 23.80 4.87
C HIS A 321 13.13 24.59 3.61
N THR A 322 13.83 24.36 2.49
CA THR A 322 13.58 25.07 1.21
C THR A 322 12.84 24.24 0.16
N ILE A 323 12.45 22.99 0.46
CA ILE A 323 11.82 22.09 -0.53
C ILE A 323 10.42 22.58 -0.92
N PRO A 324 10.14 22.89 -2.21
CA PRO A 324 8.83 23.35 -2.68
C PRO A 324 7.69 22.35 -2.48
N ASN A 325 6.47 22.86 -2.26
CA ASN A 325 5.21 22.11 -2.05
C ASN A 325 5.17 21.14 -0.85
N ILE A 326 6.25 21.04 -0.08
CA ILE A 326 6.33 20.28 1.17
C ILE A 326 5.91 21.19 2.35
N PRO A 327 5.00 20.76 3.24
CA PRO A 327 4.65 21.49 4.46
C PRO A 327 5.83 21.81 5.39
N GLU A 328 5.90 23.06 5.87
CA GLU A 328 7.01 23.72 6.59
C GLU A 328 7.79 22.88 7.61
N PHE A 329 7.11 22.09 8.45
CA PHE A 329 7.73 21.32 9.52
C PHE A 329 8.05 19.86 9.14
N ASN A 330 7.84 19.46 7.89
CA ASN A 330 7.98 18.06 7.48
C ASN A 330 9.41 17.51 7.58
N HIS A 331 10.42 18.35 7.77
CA HIS A 331 11.79 17.92 8.08
C HIS A 331 11.93 17.32 9.48
N TYR A 332 10.99 17.59 10.39
CA TYR A 332 10.96 17.01 11.75
C TYR A 332 10.35 15.61 11.82
N LEU A 333 9.54 15.21 10.83
CA LEU A 333 8.82 13.93 10.86
C LEU A 333 9.78 12.73 10.85
N SER A 334 9.49 11.72 11.66
CA SER A 334 10.11 10.41 11.54
C SER A 334 9.12 9.33 11.97
N ASP A 335 8.97 8.28 11.17
CA ASP A 335 7.99 7.22 11.44
C ASP A 335 8.50 6.26 12.52
N SER A 336 7.74 6.17 13.61
CA SER A 336 8.00 5.26 14.73
C SER A 336 7.91 3.78 14.34
N PHE A 337 7.25 3.43 13.24
CA PHE A 337 7.33 2.08 12.71
C PHE A 337 8.74 1.79 12.16
N HIS A 338 9.24 2.58 11.21
CA HIS A 338 10.59 2.44 10.63
C HIS A 338 11.72 2.57 11.67
N ASP A 339 11.64 3.54 12.58
CA ASP A 339 12.67 3.76 13.59
C ASP A 339 12.64 2.72 14.71
N LEU A 340 11.53 2.68 15.44
CA LEU A 340 11.43 1.99 16.72
C LEU A 340 11.05 0.52 16.54
N SER A 341 10.02 0.24 15.73
CA SER A 341 9.52 -1.13 15.53
C SER A 341 10.37 -1.98 14.57
N GLU A 342 10.85 -1.37 13.49
CA GLU A 342 11.70 -1.97 12.46
C GLU A 342 13.21 -1.90 12.80
N GLY A 343 13.65 -0.84 13.47
CA GLY A 343 15.05 -0.60 13.79
C GLY A 343 15.43 -0.95 15.22
N VAL A 344 15.21 0.00 16.13
CA VAL A 344 15.71 -0.01 17.51
C VAL A 344 15.31 -1.28 18.25
N ARG A 345 14.02 -1.65 18.25
CA ARG A 345 13.53 -2.85 18.96
C ARG A 345 14.13 -4.15 18.42
N LYS A 346 14.26 -4.32 17.10
CA LYS A 346 14.84 -5.55 16.52
C LYS A 346 16.28 -5.80 16.98
N TYR A 347 17.06 -4.72 17.14
CA TYR A 347 18.41 -4.80 17.70
C TYR A 347 18.40 -4.95 19.23
N MET A 348 17.57 -4.19 19.95
CA MET A 348 17.48 -4.28 21.41
C MET A 348 17.09 -5.68 21.89
N LEU A 349 16.10 -6.32 21.26
CA LEU A 349 15.73 -7.71 21.52
C LEU A 349 16.91 -8.66 21.31
N TYR A 350 17.63 -8.53 20.19
CA TYR A 350 18.77 -9.40 19.89
C TYR A 350 19.91 -9.22 20.89
N ALA A 351 20.33 -7.98 21.13
CA ALA A 351 21.43 -7.70 22.05
C ALA A 351 21.07 -8.07 23.49
N GLY A 352 19.85 -7.72 23.95
CA GLY A 352 19.37 -8.02 25.30
C GLY A 352 19.29 -9.51 25.62
N VAL A 353 18.80 -10.34 24.68
CA VAL A 353 18.80 -11.81 24.83
C VAL A 353 20.23 -12.35 24.96
N ASN A 354 21.15 -11.88 24.12
CA ASN A 354 22.54 -12.35 24.16
C ASN A 354 23.29 -11.88 25.42
N ILE A 355 22.96 -10.69 25.95
CA ILE A 355 23.47 -10.20 27.25
C ILE A 355 22.93 -11.06 28.39
N PHE A 356 21.62 -11.30 28.44
CA PHE A 356 20.98 -12.13 29.45
C PHE A 356 21.57 -13.54 29.48
N LEU A 357 21.69 -14.21 28.33
CA LEU A 357 22.29 -15.55 28.24
C LEU A 357 23.77 -15.55 28.66
N LYS A 358 24.55 -14.53 28.28
CA LYS A 358 25.96 -14.41 28.67
C LYS A 358 26.16 -14.19 30.17
N VAL A 359 25.34 -13.33 30.79
CA VAL A 359 25.42 -12.99 32.22
C VAL A 359 24.90 -14.14 33.08
N THR A 360 23.71 -14.66 32.78
CA THR A 360 23.07 -15.73 33.58
C THR A 360 23.62 -17.12 33.32
N LYS A 361 24.38 -17.30 32.23
CA LYS A 361 24.87 -18.60 31.72
C LYS A 361 23.75 -19.62 31.46
N LYS A 362 22.49 -19.16 31.30
CA LYS A 362 21.35 -20.02 30.98
C LYS A 362 21.45 -20.64 29.59
N ASP A 363 20.86 -21.81 29.46
CA ASP A 363 20.66 -22.47 28.17
C ASP A 363 19.64 -21.68 27.28
N PRO A 364 19.90 -21.50 25.98
CA PRO A 364 18.97 -20.83 25.07
C PRO A 364 17.62 -21.54 24.88
N ILE A 365 17.55 -22.87 25.05
CA ILE A 365 16.32 -23.67 24.91
C ILE A 365 15.43 -23.50 26.15
N GLU A 366 16.01 -23.45 27.36
CA GLU A 366 15.30 -23.03 28.57
C GLU A 366 14.62 -21.66 28.40
N LEU A 367 15.37 -20.66 27.91
CA LEU A 367 14.82 -19.33 27.65
C LEU A 367 13.68 -19.42 26.63
N ARG A 368 13.89 -20.11 25.50
CA ARG A 368 12.89 -20.33 24.45
C ARG A 368 11.61 -20.98 24.99
N ASN A 369 11.73 -21.98 25.86
CA ASN A 369 10.60 -22.69 26.45
C ASN A 369 9.85 -21.81 27.47
N SER A 370 10.57 -21.02 28.29
CA SER A 370 9.94 -20.07 29.21
C SER A 370 9.20 -18.94 28.47
N ILE A 371 9.75 -18.44 27.37
CA ILE A 371 9.07 -17.46 26.50
C ILE A 371 7.78 -18.03 25.91
N LEU A 372 7.75 -19.31 25.53
CA LEU A 372 6.53 -19.97 25.05
C LEU A 372 5.51 -20.25 26.16
N SER A 373 5.96 -20.60 27.36
CA SER A 373 5.08 -20.72 28.54
C SER A 373 4.40 -19.38 28.86
N LEU A 374 5.15 -18.27 28.87
CA LEU A 374 4.60 -16.92 28.98
C LEU A 374 3.68 -16.56 27.80
N ALA A 375 4.01 -17.01 26.57
CA ALA A 375 3.14 -16.80 25.41
C ALA A 375 1.79 -17.52 25.53
N SER A 376 1.78 -18.71 26.15
CA SER A 376 0.57 -19.49 26.44
C SER A 376 -0.28 -18.79 27.50
N PHE A 377 0.36 -18.34 28.60
CA PHE A 377 -0.29 -17.57 29.67
C PHE A 377 -0.93 -16.25 29.19
N TYR A 378 -0.31 -15.57 28.22
CA TYR A 378 -0.88 -14.37 27.58
C TYR A 378 -1.68 -14.64 26.30
N GLU A 379 -2.14 -15.88 26.08
CA GLU A 379 -2.97 -16.32 24.94
C GLU A 379 -2.42 -15.98 23.53
N CYS A 380 -1.12 -15.68 23.43
CA CYS A 380 -0.47 -15.22 22.21
C CYS A 380 0.48 -16.25 21.59
N GLU A 381 0.55 -17.46 22.14
CA GLU A 381 1.46 -18.53 21.69
C GLU A 381 1.30 -18.87 20.20
N ASN A 382 0.07 -18.90 19.68
CA ASN A 382 -0.21 -19.15 18.27
C ASN A 382 0.44 -18.13 17.33
N CYS A 383 0.79 -16.93 17.82
CA CYS A 383 1.53 -15.94 17.04
C CYS A 383 3.05 -16.22 16.98
N VAL A 384 3.63 -17.02 17.88
CA VAL A 384 5.09 -17.15 18.05
C VAL A 384 5.63 -18.59 18.00
N ARG A 385 4.83 -19.61 18.33
CA ARG A 385 5.26 -21.02 18.38
C ARG A 385 5.91 -21.51 17.08
N SER A 386 5.40 -21.07 15.93
CA SER A 386 5.89 -21.46 14.60
C SER A 386 7.19 -20.79 14.15
N VAL A 387 7.64 -19.72 14.83
CA VAL A 387 8.89 -19.00 14.48
C VAL A 387 9.99 -19.13 15.53
N LEU A 388 9.66 -19.57 16.75
CA LEU A 388 10.63 -19.88 17.80
C LEU A 388 11.02 -21.37 17.74
N SER A 389 11.91 -21.72 16.80
CA SER A 389 12.59 -23.02 16.74
C SER A 389 13.36 -23.31 18.03
N SER A 390 13.76 -24.57 18.24
CA SER A 390 14.55 -24.98 19.41
C SER A 390 15.90 -24.25 19.50
N ASP A 391 16.54 -23.99 18.36
CA ASP A 391 17.82 -23.28 18.23
C ASP A 391 17.69 -21.75 18.15
N PHE A 392 16.48 -21.19 18.24
CA PHE A 392 16.21 -19.81 17.82
C PHE A 392 17.05 -18.74 18.53
N PHE A 393 17.24 -18.89 19.85
CA PHE A 393 18.07 -17.99 20.66
C PHE A 393 19.54 -18.39 20.71
N THR A 394 19.93 -19.52 20.10
CA THR A 394 21.30 -20.05 20.17
C THR A 394 22.31 -19.12 19.47
N PRO A 395 23.43 -18.75 20.13
CA PRO A 395 24.49 -17.95 19.54
C PRO A 395 25.06 -18.52 18.24
N LYS A 396 24.78 -17.87 17.10
CA LYS A 396 25.33 -18.27 15.78
C LYS A 396 26.85 -18.08 15.62
N LYS A 397 27.53 -17.57 16.65
CA LYS A 397 28.98 -17.45 16.78
C LYS A 397 29.33 -17.66 18.26
N LYS A 398 30.45 -18.34 18.56
CA LYS A 398 30.92 -18.52 19.95
C LYS A 398 31.20 -17.18 20.65
N ASN A 399 31.78 -16.23 19.93
CA ASN A 399 32.03 -14.87 20.41
C ASN A 399 31.05 -13.89 19.74
N ILE A 400 29.97 -13.51 20.44
CA ILE A 400 29.06 -12.44 20.01
C ILE A 400 29.53 -11.10 20.58
N ASP A 401 29.81 -10.18 19.67
CA ASP A 401 30.01 -8.77 19.97
C ASP A 401 28.63 -8.11 20.11
N ILE A 402 28.24 -7.84 21.36
CA ILE A 402 26.95 -7.23 21.70
C ILE A 402 26.85 -5.76 21.28
N ASN A 403 27.96 -5.07 21.04
CA ASN A 403 27.98 -3.67 20.59
C ASN A 403 27.76 -3.55 19.06
N LYS A 404 27.95 -4.64 18.31
CA LYS A 404 27.64 -4.73 16.88
C LYS A 404 26.15 -4.98 16.63
N LYS A 405 25.58 -4.24 15.69
CA LYS A 405 24.14 -4.29 15.37
C LYS A 405 23.77 -5.52 14.53
N ALA A 406 23.01 -6.42 15.15
CA ALA A 406 22.38 -7.59 14.54
C ALA A 406 20.91 -7.71 14.98
N SER A 407 20.15 -8.65 14.41
CA SER A 407 18.74 -8.87 14.74
C SER A 407 18.29 -10.30 14.47
N TYR A 408 17.23 -10.74 15.14
CA TYR A 408 16.51 -11.96 14.77
C TYR A 408 15.65 -11.73 13.52
N ARG A 409 15.50 -12.76 12.68
CA ARG A 409 14.63 -12.72 11.48
C ARG A 409 13.16 -12.87 11.85
N LEU A 410 12.61 -11.86 12.55
CA LEU A 410 11.20 -11.81 12.94
C LEU A 410 10.42 -10.70 12.20
N PRO A 411 9.23 -11.02 11.66
CA PRO A 411 8.18 -10.05 11.40
C PRO A 411 7.90 -9.09 12.56
N VAL A 412 7.42 -7.90 12.26
CA VAL A 412 7.31 -6.79 13.24
C VAL A 412 6.35 -7.11 14.39
N CYS A 413 5.23 -7.77 14.08
CA CYS A 413 4.26 -8.23 15.09
C CYS A 413 4.87 -9.24 16.07
N GLN A 414 5.60 -10.24 15.56
CA GLN A 414 6.28 -11.25 16.37
C GLN A 414 7.42 -10.66 17.18
N THR A 415 8.20 -9.73 16.59
CA THR A 415 9.22 -8.98 17.33
C THR A 415 8.61 -8.25 18.52
N ARG A 416 7.45 -7.58 18.35
CA ARG A 416 6.75 -6.88 19.44
C ARG A 416 6.36 -7.85 20.56
N ILE A 417 5.75 -8.99 20.22
CA ILE A 417 5.32 -10.00 21.19
C ILE A 417 6.54 -10.57 21.93
N VAL A 418 7.56 -11.04 21.23
CA VAL A 418 8.77 -11.63 21.84
C VAL A 418 9.54 -10.59 22.68
N THR A 419 9.51 -9.30 22.34
CA THR A 419 10.08 -8.24 23.19
C THR A 419 9.34 -8.08 24.53
N ARG A 420 8.00 -8.09 24.52
CA ARG A 420 7.21 -8.04 25.77
C ARG A 420 7.39 -9.32 26.59
N LEU A 421 7.35 -10.50 25.98
CA LEU A 421 7.57 -11.77 26.69
C LEU A 421 8.99 -11.89 27.26
N PHE A 422 10.00 -11.36 26.57
CA PHE A 422 11.36 -11.30 27.09
C PHE A 422 11.49 -10.34 28.28
N TYR A 423 10.80 -9.20 28.25
CA TYR A 423 10.69 -8.32 29.42
C TYR A 423 10.04 -9.05 30.61
N GLU A 424 8.94 -9.78 30.41
CA GLU A 424 8.29 -10.59 31.44
C GLU A 424 9.23 -11.66 32.04
N HIS A 425 10.02 -12.32 31.19
CA HIS A 425 11.02 -13.28 31.65
C HIS A 425 12.10 -12.63 32.54
N ILE A 426 12.65 -11.47 32.15
CA ILE A 426 13.72 -10.84 32.94
C ILE A 426 13.23 -10.19 34.24
N ILE A 427 11.99 -9.70 34.32
CA ILE A 427 11.46 -9.17 35.59
C ILE A 427 11.09 -10.28 36.58
N THR A 428 10.61 -11.43 36.11
CA THR A 428 10.29 -12.60 36.95
C THR A 428 11.54 -13.39 37.37
N PHE A 429 12.67 -13.22 36.67
CA PHE A 429 13.95 -13.84 37.01
C PHE A 429 14.55 -13.27 38.31
N ARG A 430 14.50 -14.07 39.38
CA ARG A 430 14.81 -13.67 40.77
C ARG A 430 16.29 -13.38 41.09
N ASN A 431 17.23 -13.64 40.18
CA ASN A 431 18.66 -13.39 40.45
C ASN A 431 19.01 -11.91 40.18
N ASN A 432 18.76 -11.04 41.16
CA ASN A 432 18.91 -9.59 41.06
C ASN A 432 20.33 -9.05 41.34
N ALA A 433 21.32 -9.94 41.55
CA ALA A 433 22.65 -9.55 42.04
C ALA A 433 23.54 -8.84 40.99
N ASP A 434 23.28 -9.02 39.69
CA ASP A 434 24.06 -8.38 38.62
C ASP A 434 23.45 -7.03 38.20
N PRO A 435 24.17 -5.90 38.31
CA PRO A 435 23.67 -4.58 37.92
C PRO A 435 23.22 -4.50 36.45
N ILE A 436 23.90 -5.19 35.53
CA ILE A 436 23.60 -5.17 34.10
C ILE A 436 22.21 -5.76 33.84
N LEU A 437 21.76 -6.73 34.64
CA LEU A 437 20.40 -7.25 34.54
C LEU A 437 19.34 -6.23 34.99
N ASN A 438 19.65 -5.38 35.97
CA ASN A 438 18.74 -4.33 36.42
C ASN A 438 18.67 -3.17 35.39
N ASP A 439 19.81 -2.76 34.83
CA ASP A 439 19.83 -1.81 33.71
C ASP A 439 19.17 -2.39 32.44
N LEU A 440 19.26 -3.71 32.20
CA LEU A 440 18.55 -4.38 31.11
C LEU A 440 17.03 -4.36 31.31
N LYS A 441 16.53 -4.56 32.54
CA LYS A 441 15.11 -4.39 32.89
C LYS A 441 14.66 -2.96 32.61
N LEU A 442 15.42 -1.95 33.06
CA LEU A 442 15.11 -0.53 32.80
C LEU A 442 15.16 -0.18 31.30
N LEU A 443 16.12 -0.72 30.55
CA LEU A 443 16.24 -0.51 29.11
C LEU A 443 15.00 -1.01 28.35
N PHE A 444 14.54 -2.22 28.67
CA PHE A 444 13.34 -2.81 28.05
C PHE A 444 12.04 -2.15 28.54
N PHE A 445 11.97 -1.75 29.81
CA PHE A 445 10.84 -0.96 30.33
C PHE A 445 10.69 0.36 29.57
N ASN A 446 11.74 1.17 29.45
CA ASN A 446 11.69 2.45 28.75
C ASN A 446 11.42 2.26 27.24
N LEU A 447 11.98 1.23 26.61
CA LEU A 447 11.70 0.87 25.21
C LEU A 447 10.22 0.52 24.97
N LEU A 448 9.62 -0.25 25.88
CA LEU A 448 8.22 -0.66 25.78
C LEU A 448 7.27 0.49 26.14
N SER A 449 7.50 1.22 27.22
CA SER A 449 6.74 2.42 27.59
C SER A 449 6.73 3.48 26.48
N LEU A 450 7.88 3.73 25.83
CA LEU A 450 7.96 4.58 24.64
C LEU A 450 7.04 4.08 23.52
N MET A 451 7.04 2.77 23.23
CA MET A 451 6.13 2.22 22.23
C MET A 451 4.66 2.34 22.62
N TYR A 452 4.30 2.13 23.89
CA TYR A 452 2.92 2.20 24.33
C TYR A 452 2.38 3.64 24.32
N VAL A 453 3.20 4.65 24.63
CA VAL A 453 2.84 6.07 24.47
C VAL A 453 2.64 6.45 22.99
N LEU A 454 3.52 6.00 22.10
CA LEU A 454 3.41 6.29 20.65
C LEU A 454 2.25 5.52 19.98
N GLU A 455 1.91 4.32 20.47
CA GLU A 455 0.72 3.56 20.07
C GLU A 455 -0.52 3.90 20.94
N ASP A 456 -0.49 4.93 21.81
CA ASP A 456 -1.65 5.24 22.66
C ASP A 456 -2.85 5.73 21.83
N ASN A 457 -4.06 5.52 22.33
CA ASN A 457 -5.31 5.97 21.72
C ASN A 457 -6.34 6.41 22.78
N GLN A 458 -5.91 6.57 24.04
CA GLN A 458 -6.76 7.03 25.13
C GLN A 458 -6.47 8.50 25.47
N LYS A 459 -6.83 8.93 26.68
CA LYS A 459 -7.14 10.32 27.04
C LYS A 459 -5.94 11.28 27.14
N MET A 460 -4.70 10.81 26.93
CA MET A 460 -3.53 11.68 27.05
C MET A 460 -3.57 12.82 26.03
N ASN A 461 -3.22 14.03 26.47
CA ASN A 461 -3.18 15.20 25.59
C ASN A 461 -1.83 15.27 24.86
N ILE A 462 -1.74 16.06 23.77
CA ILE A 462 -0.55 16.14 22.90
C ILE A 462 0.72 16.56 23.69
N ILE A 463 0.58 17.42 24.70
CA ILE A 463 1.71 17.91 25.52
C ILE A 463 2.23 16.80 26.43
N GLU A 464 1.32 16.06 27.07
CA GLU A 464 1.61 14.90 27.91
C GLU A 464 2.28 13.76 27.12
N ILE A 465 1.76 13.44 25.92
CA ILE A 465 2.35 12.43 25.03
C ILE A 465 3.77 12.84 24.62
N ALA A 466 4.00 14.12 24.28
CA ALA A 466 5.33 14.62 23.96
C ALA A 466 6.30 14.53 25.16
N TYR A 467 5.86 14.97 26.35
CA TYR A 467 6.65 14.92 27.58
C TYR A 467 7.01 13.49 28.01
N ASN A 468 6.03 12.58 28.02
CA ASN A 468 6.26 11.17 28.35
C ASN A 468 7.16 10.50 27.31
N THR A 469 7.02 10.86 26.02
CA THR A 469 7.93 10.40 24.96
C THR A 469 9.37 10.82 25.23
N GLU A 470 9.63 12.10 25.52
CA GLU A 470 10.99 12.59 25.82
C GLU A 470 11.57 11.96 27.08
N LYS A 471 10.75 11.82 28.14
CA LYS A 471 11.13 11.13 29.39
C LYS A 471 11.58 9.68 29.12
N TYR A 472 10.80 8.91 28.35
CA TYR A 472 11.15 7.52 28.03
C TYR A 472 12.33 7.41 27.06
N VAL A 473 12.53 8.38 26.15
CA VAL A 473 13.72 8.44 25.27
C VAL A 473 14.98 8.73 26.07
N ASP A 474 15.00 9.79 26.90
CA ASP A 474 16.16 10.17 27.70
C ASP A 474 16.54 9.05 28.70
N ASN A 475 15.56 8.42 29.34
CA ASN A 475 15.77 7.27 30.21
C ASN A 475 16.24 6.01 29.44
N PHE A 476 15.68 5.73 28.26
CA PHE A 476 16.14 4.64 27.40
C PHE A 476 17.63 4.80 27.06
N PHE A 477 18.07 6.01 26.70
CA PHE A 477 19.48 6.27 26.41
C PHE A 477 20.39 6.23 27.65
N LEU A 478 19.88 6.55 28.84
CA LEU A 478 20.61 6.36 30.09
C LEU A 478 20.90 4.86 30.33
N SER A 479 19.85 4.02 30.39
CA SER A 479 20.02 2.57 30.57
C SER A 479 20.82 1.93 29.42
N LEU A 480 20.69 2.44 28.19
CA LEU A 480 21.45 1.95 27.04
C LEU A 480 22.96 2.07 27.26
N TYR A 481 23.45 3.17 27.82
CA TYR A 481 24.88 3.37 28.05
C TYR A 481 25.39 2.83 29.39
N ASN A 482 24.51 2.32 30.24
CA ASN A 482 24.87 1.42 31.35
C ASN A 482 25.05 -0.03 30.85
N VAL A 483 24.21 -0.48 29.92
CA VAL A 483 24.25 -1.85 29.35
C VAL A 483 25.33 -2.00 28.26
N PHE A 484 25.61 -0.96 27.47
CA PHE A 484 26.52 -1.01 26.30
C PHE A 484 27.68 -0.02 26.42
N ASP A 485 28.88 -0.44 26.03
CA ASP A 485 30.08 0.40 26.02
C ASP A 485 29.90 1.60 25.08
N LYS A 486 29.89 2.81 25.66
CA LYS A 486 29.72 4.10 24.96
C LYS A 486 30.81 4.41 23.93
N SER A 487 31.99 3.80 24.04
CA SER A 487 33.07 3.92 23.05
C SER A 487 32.81 3.05 21.81
N GLN A 488 32.23 1.87 21.99
CA GLN A 488 31.99 0.88 20.93
C GLN A 488 30.60 1.01 20.27
N PHE A 489 29.57 1.38 21.04
CA PHE A 489 28.19 1.38 20.57
C PHE A 489 27.90 2.53 19.59
N GLN A 490 27.72 2.18 18.31
CA GLN A 490 27.49 3.14 17.23
C GLN A 490 26.01 3.56 17.14
N MET A 491 25.69 4.76 17.62
CA MET A 491 24.37 5.37 17.41
C MET A 491 24.11 5.64 15.92
N THR A 492 23.11 4.96 15.37
CA THR A 492 22.65 5.11 13.97
C THR A 492 21.57 6.18 13.87
N LEU A 493 21.26 6.63 12.65
CA LEU A 493 20.28 7.69 12.41
C LEU A 493 18.90 7.38 13.05
N LYS A 494 18.43 6.11 12.97
CA LYS A 494 17.18 5.64 13.62
C LYS A 494 17.16 5.78 15.16
N PHE A 495 18.33 5.72 15.81
CA PHE A 495 18.43 5.98 17.26
C PHE A 495 18.35 7.48 17.53
N HIS A 496 19.06 8.30 16.73
CA HIS A 496 19.02 9.74 16.86
C HIS A 496 17.63 10.35 16.58
N PHE A 497 16.81 9.72 15.73
CA PHE A 497 15.43 10.19 15.47
C PHE A 497 14.49 10.13 16.68
N LEU A 498 14.74 9.24 17.66
CA LEU A 498 13.90 9.16 18.86
C LEU A 498 13.84 10.50 19.63
N PHE A 499 14.97 11.21 19.69
CA PHE A 499 15.07 12.52 20.35
C PHE A 499 14.25 13.64 19.68
N HIS A 500 13.82 13.45 18.42
CA HIS A 500 12.98 14.43 17.71
C HIS A 500 11.48 14.17 17.88
N TYR A 501 11.09 13.07 18.54
CA TYR A 501 9.67 12.70 18.65
C TYR A 501 8.85 13.69 19.46
N GLY A 502 9.36 14.23 20.57
CA GLY A 502 8.65 15.24 21.37
C GLY A 502 8.27 16.47 20.54
N ASP A 503 9.23 17.01 19.79
CA ASP A 503 9.02 18.16 18.91
C ASP A 503 8.16 17.83 17.67
N MET A 504 8.26 16.61 17.13
CA MET A 504 7.34 16.11 16.11
C MET A 504 5.90 16.05 16.64
N ILE A 505 5.67 15.51 17.83
CA ILE A 505 4.35 15.38 18.46
C ILE A 505 3.74 16.76 18.71
N ARG A 506 4.52 17.73 19.22
CA ARG A 506 4.08 19.13 19.40
C ARG A 506 3.65 19.80 18.09
N LYS A 507 4.28 19.46 16.95
CA LYS A 507 3.99 20.05 15.63
C LYS A 507 2.88 19.35 14.85
N PHE A 508 2.78 18.03 14.95
CA PHE A 508 1.90 17.20 14.10
C PHE A 508 0.81 16.44 14.87
N GLY A 509 0.81 16.50 16.20
CA GLY A 509 -0.12 15.76 17.04
C GLY A 509 0.20 14.26 17.11
N HIS A 510 -0.85 13.43 17.14
CA HIS A 510 -0.72 12.05 17.58
C HIS A 510 0.07 11.13 16.60
N PRO A 511 1.14 10.43 17.05
CA PRO A 511 1.98 9.57 16.20
C PRO A 511 1.24 8.50 15.38
N LEU A 512 0.14 7.94 15.91
CA LEU A 512 -0.75 7.03 15.16
C LEU A 512 -1.25 7.55 13.80
N ASN A 513 -1.31 8.88 13.60
CA ASN A 513 -1.67 9.46 12.30
C ASN A 513 -0.48 9.64 11.34
N LEU A 514 0.75 9.48 11.84
CA LEU A 514 2.01 9.74 11.14
C LEU A 514 2.75 8.45 10.73
N THR A 515 2.23 7.27 11.06
CA THR A 515 2.94 6.00 10.85
C THR A 515 2.72 5.34 9.49
N CYS A 516 3.82 4.87 8.89
CA CYS A 516 3.87 4.17 7.60
C CYS A 516 3.25 2.76 7.63
N LYS A 517 3.21 2.11 8.81
CA LYS A 517 2.71 0.74 9.07
C LYS A 517 1.45 0.34 8.28
N ARG A 518 0.46 1.24 8.16
CA ARG A 518 -0.81 0.98 7.45
C ARG A 518 -0.75 1.31 5.95
N PHE A 519 0.13 2.23 5.53
CA PHE A 519 0.42 2.48 4.13
C PHE A 519 1.21 1.32 3.50
N GLU A 520 2.21 0.78 4.18
CA GLU A 520 2.91 -0.45 3.74
C GLU A 520 1.94 -1.64 3.65
N SER A 521 1.04 -1.76 4.63
CA SER A 521 -0.07 -2.73 4.57
C SER A 521 -0.98 -2.50 3.36
N ALA A 522 -1.13 -1.25 2.89
CA ALA A 522 -1.86 -0.91 1.67
C ALA A 522 -1.06 -1.23 0.38
N ASN A 523 0.27 -1.10 0.38
CA ASN A 523 1.15 -1.49 -0.75
C ASN A 523 0.94 -2.96 -1.17
N SER A 524 0.51 -3.83 -0.24
CA SER A 524 0.13 -5.21 -0.55
C SER A 524 -0.99 -5.33 -1.61
N ARG A 525 -1.95 -4.40 -1.66
CA ARG A 525 -3.02 -4.35 -2.67
C ARG A 525 -2.47 -3.97 -4.05
N VAL A 526 -1.51 -3.05 -4.10
CA VAL A 526 -0.79 -2.69 -5.34
C VAL A 526 -0.03 -3.91 -5.87
N LYS A 527 0.74 -4.60 -5.01
CA LYS A 527 1.46 -5.83 -5.37
C LYS A 527 0.52 -6.93 -5.89
N GLN A 528 -0.63 -7.14 -5.24
CA GLN A 528 -1.60 -8.15 -5.68
C GLN A 528 -2.24 -7.80 -7.04
N ASN A 529 -2.62 -6.55 -7.28
CA ASN A 529 -3.16 -6.12 -8.58
C ASN A 529 -2.13 -6.21 -9.71
N LEU A 530 -0.84 -6.06 -9.39
CA LEU A 530 0.28 -6.28 -10.31
C LEU A 530 0.53 -7.77 -10.63
N LEU A 531 0.49 -8.65 -9.63
CA LEU A 531 0.61 -10.10 -9.86
C LEU A 531 -0.50 -10.64 -10.77
N LEU A 532 -1.72 -10.11 -10.63
CA LEU A 532 -2.86 -10.44 -11.49
C LEU A 532 -2.75 -9.85 -12.93
N SER A 533 -1.67 -9.15 -13.28
CA SER A 533 -1.56 -8.38 -14.53
C SER A 533 -0.58 -9.00 -15.52
N LYS A 534 -1.15 -9.55 -16.62
CA LYS A 534 -0.41 -10.08 -17.78
C LYS A 534 0.35 -9.00 -18.56
N ASN A 535 -0.21 -7.78 -18.67
CA ASN A 535 0.45 -6.67 -19.37
C ASN A 535 1.62 -6.10 -18.55
N ARG A 536 2.81 -6.09 -19.15
CA ARG A 536 4.07 -5.56 -18.58
C ARG A 536 4.66 -4.37 -19.36
N LEU A 537 3.97 -3.85 -20.39
CA LEU A 537 4.45 -2.74 -21.23
C LEU A 537 4.21 -1.36 -20.61
N ASN A 538 3.16 -1.23 -19.79
CA ASN A 538 2.88 -0.04 -18.98
C ASN A 538 2.33 -0.51 -17.63
N ILE A 539 3.25 -0.70 -16.69
CA ILE A 539 3.00 -1.39 -15.41
C ILE A 539 2.20 -0.46 -14.48
N ALA A 540 2.54 0.83 -14.46
CA ALA A 540 1.84 1.86 -13.67
C ALA A 540 0.37 2.04 -14.10
N TYR A 541 0.08 2.19 -15.40
CA TYR A 541 -1.29 2.32 -15.91
C TYR A 541 -2.14 1.09 -15.58
N THR A 542 -1.61 -0.10 -15.83
CA THR A 542 -2.34 -1.37 -15.63
C THR A 542 -2.69 -1.58 -14.15
N ALA A 543 -1.75 -1.26 -13.24
CA ALA A 543 -1.98 -1.33 -11.81
C ALA A 543 -3.03 -0.32 -11.34
N ILE A 544 -2.90 0.95 -11.74
CA ILE A 544 -3.77 2.01 -11.24
C ILE A 544 -5.19 1.93 -11.81
N GLN A 545 -5.36 1.45 -13.05
CA GLN A 545 -6.67 1.12 -13.64
C GLN A 545 -7.39 0.05 -12.82
N LYS A 546 -6.69 -1.03 -12.45
CA LYS A 546 -7.26 -2.06 -11.56
C LYS A 546 -7.57 -1.51 -10.18
N ILE A 547 -6.71 -0.67 -9.61
CA ILE A 547 -6.97 -0.05 -8.31
C ILE A 547 -8.19 0.88 -8.39
N SER A 548 -8.38 1.64 -9.47
CA SER A 548 -9.59 2.44 -9.70
C SER A 548 -10.82 1.54 -9.80
N TRP A 549 -10.74 0.42 -10.53
CA TRP A 549 -11.84 -0.53 -10.67
C TRP A 549 -12.21 -1.24 -9.36
N SER A 550 -11.25 -1.79 -8.61
CA SER A 550 -11.53 -2.38 -7.29
C SER A 550 -12.10 -1.34 -6.32
N ASN A 551 -11.68 -0.08 -6.42
CA ASN A 551 -12.24 1.05 -5.68
C ASN A 551 -13.69 1.38 -6.09
N TYR A 552 -14.02 1.25 -7.37
CA TYR A 552 -15.36 1.48 -7.93
C TYR A 552 -16.33 0.40 -7.46
N LEU A 553 -15.96 -0.88 -7.64
CA LEU A 553 -16.70 -2.04 -7.12
C LEU A 553 -16.97 -1.89 -5.61
N ALA A 554 -15.95 -1.48 -4.84
CA ALA A 554 -16.06 -1.23 -3.40
C ALA A 554 -16.93 -0.01 -3.00
N CYS A 555 -17.45 0.76 -3.95
CA CYS A 555 -18.46 1.80 -3.72
C CYS A 555 -19.87 1.33 -4.12
N LYS A 556 -19.99 0.36 -5.03
CA LYS A 556 -21.25 -0.32 -5.39
C LYS A 556 -21.63 -1.43 -4.41
N SER A 557 -20.66 -2.02 -3.70
CA SER A 557 -20.92 -3.00 -2.61
C SER A 557 -21.11 -2.31 -1.24
N GLU A 558 -22.21 -2.64 -0.56
CA GLU A 558 -22.58 -2.06 0.74
C GLU A 558 -21.91 -2.73 1.96
N GLU A 559 -21.01 -3.70 1.76
CA GLU A 559 -20.49 -4.50 2.87
C GLU A 559 -19.55 -3.72 3.82
N LEU A 560 -19.89 -3.80 5.12
CA LEU A 560 -19.11 -3.27 6.25
C LEU A 560 -18.20 -4.37 6.80
N VAL A 561 -16.88 -4.20 6.67
CA VAL A 561 -15.90 -5.19 7.17
C VAL A 561 -15.69 -5.05 8.70
N PRO A 562 -15.81 -6.17 9.47
CA PRO A 562 -15.54 -6.19 10.91
C PRO A 562 -14.10 -5.85 11.31
N ILE A 563 -13.88 -5.65 12.61
CA ILE A 563 -12.55 -5.49 13.22
C ILE A 563 -12.28 -6.73 14.09
N MET A 564 -11.06 -7.25 14.08
CA MET A 564 -10.59 -8.25 15.04
C MET A 564 -9.53 -7.69 15.99
N ALA A 565 -9.51 -8.25 17.21
CA ALA A 565 -8.87 -7.67 18.38
C ALA A 565 -7.47 -8.25 18.67
N VAL A 566 -6.62 -7.44 19.32
CA VAL A 566 -5.51 -7.89 20.17
C VAL A 566 -5.46 -6.92 21.35
N ILE A 567 -6.06 -7.30 22.48
CA ILE A 567 -6.38 -6.38 23.59
C ILE A 567 -5.63 -6.75 24.89
N LEU A 568 -5.65 -8.03 25.30
CA LEU A 568 -5.11 -8.49 26.60
C LEU A 568 -3.63 -8.10 26.86
N LEU A 569 -2.73 -8.33 25.89
CA LEU A 569 -1.30 -8.00 25.99
C LEU A 569 -0.96 -6.50 26.20
N ARG A 570 -1.94 -5.61 26.07
CA ARG A 570 -1.81 -4.17 26.38
C ARG A 570 -2.49 -3.79 27.70
N GLN A 571 -3.54 -4.52 28.10
CA GLN A 571 -4.22 -4.29 29.38
C GLN A 571 -3.37 -4.71 30.60
N SER A 572 -2.36 -5.57 30.41
CA SER A 572 -1.41 -5.97 31.46
C SER A 572 -0.21 -5.01 31.61
N TRP A 573 -0.21 -3.84 30.96
CA TRP A 573 0.84 -2.82 31.10
C TRP A 573 0.33 -1.62 31.90
N ASN A 574 0.65 -1.60 33.19
CA ASN A 574 0.51 -0.46 34.10
C ASN A 574 1.89 -0.10 34.64
#